data_AF-A0A4R6SVT6-F1
#
_entry.id   AF-A0A4R6SVT6-F1
#
_cell.length_a   1.000
_cell.length_b   1.000
_cell.length_c   1.000
_cell.angle_alpha   90.00
_cell.angle_beta   90.00
_cell.angle_gamma   90.00
#
_symmetry.space_group_name_H-M   'P 1'
#
loop_
_entity.id
_entity.type
_entity.pdbx_description
1 polymer ?
#
loop_
_entity_poly.entity_id
_entity_poly.type
_entity_poly.pdbx_seq_one_letter_code
_entity_poly.pdbx_strand_id
1 'polypeptide(L)'
;MSNTIEVHSDYASLSNFFQFEPVYRVPIYQRSYSWEQPEIEDFLRDLEKCYKQRKMTTGNEHHFFGQIVCISDTLLGTTDKKMLQIVDGQQRITTFIMLAAAIVGNCDALLKTIEGDMHLNNEAGILRKRIEDLTKRFIWFPFEINGVIDEVNVLELSKHDKPYFTKLLKDQKKSVATLHSHERLKYGYDRIFEMTDKLTRNGQLIDHIGNLKTMEKVLLDDFFILKMVTSDTKAAFKLFQVLNNRGKNLTEGDLLRAETLRVLENFPDLQEIAERSWDEILIDHPTKTGHYLRAIYSSYTGKTVDTNTFFVELQKEFLPEHILTVVERSNAQSVVDRMELMKSDILLLRKLHEGEWCYPNKKPVEFWDRNRLYLLIKGLNHAECLPFLLSAQLLDHKEFNLIVQVLELFVFRFLTVGKMYIGDLLSIYNEEAAYLRLNTATYKASRLIAKLQPLQAMVSDETFRHHLDDLVYYRSGKSNKPVKYFLLTVEYFYPWYNAGATGIPTNSKEKTHDFNDISIEHIYPHAANASVFDTAMESYKNQIGNLTLLGNEDNKAGDNDDFATKLPIYLSSSLSINKNWLATYAVWTYAEQVDRTNRLKDMACKIFII
;
A
#
# COMPACT_ATOMS: atom_id res chain seq x y z
N MET A 1 11.49 -44.93 0.68
CA MET A 1 10.31 -44.99 -0.22
C MET A 1 9.96 -43.55 -0.53
N SER A 2 10.02 -43.15 -1.80
CA SER A 2 9.63 -41.79 -2.22
C SER A 2 8.13 -41.63 -1.94
N ASN A 3 7.76 -40.70 -1.05
CA ASN A 3 6.37 -40.24 -0.95
C ASN A 3 6.05 -39.52 -2.26
N THR A 4 5.52 -40.26 -3.24
CA THR A 4 4.99 -39.69 -4.46
C THR A 4 3.78 -38.86 -4.06
N ILE A 5 3.87 -37.55 -4.21
CA ILE A 5 2.75 -36.65 -3.98
C ILE A 5 1.69 -36.99 -5.03
N GLU A 6 0.55 -37.52 -4.61
CA GLU A 6 -0.59 -37.74 -5.50
C GLU A 6 -1.35 -36.43 -5.70
N VAL A 7 -1.37 -35.96 -6.96
CA VAL A 7 -2.17 -34.84 -7.42
C VAL A 7 -3.12 -35.38 -8.47
N HIS A 8 -4.42 -35.31 -8.19
CA HIS A 8 -5.45 -35.68 -9.16
C HIS A 8 -5.91 -34.43 -9.89
N SER A 9 -5.83 -34.43 -11.22
CA SER A 9 -6.32 -33.34 -12.05
C SER A 9 -7.51 -33.78 -12.90
N ASP A 10 -8.51 -32.90 -13.02
CA ASP A 10 -9.70 -33.12 -13.83
C ASP A 10 -10.05 -31.83 -14.60
N TYR A 11 -10.36 -31.96 -15.89
CA TYR A 11 -10.76 -30.86 -16.75
C TYR A 11 -12.20 -31.08 -17.23
N ALA A 12 -13.12 -30.31 -16.67
CA ALA A 12 -14.55 -30.47 -16.91
C ALA A 12 -15.29 -29.14 -16.77
N SER A 13 -16.58 -29.12 -17.12
CA SER A 13 -17.47 -28.02 -16.72
C SER A 13 -17.40 -27.85 -15.21
N LEU A 14 -17.22 -26.60 -14.76
CA LEU A 14 -17.11 -26.25 -13.35
C LEU A 14 -18.34 -26.74 -12.57
N SER A 15 -19.51 -26.75 -13.20
CA SER A 15 -20.75 -27.29 -12.65
C SER A 15 -20.69 -28.78 -12.27
N ASN A 16 -19.88 -29.60 -12.97
CA ASN A 16 -19.74 -31.03 -12.66
C ASN A 16 -19.14 -31.23 -11.26
N PHE A 17 -18.29 -30.32 -10.83
CA PHE A 17 -17.69 -30.35 -9.50
C PHE A 17 -18.66 -29.96 -8.38
N PHE A 18 -19.94 -29.72 -8.68
CA PHE A 18 -21.03 -29.41 -7.73
C PHE A 18 -22.15 -30.47 -7.67
N GLN A 19 -22.06 -31.56 -8.44
CA GLN A 19 -23.18 -32.53 -8.56
C GLN A 19 -23.46 -33.34 -7.28
N PHE A 20 -22.44 -33.63 -6.48
CA PHE A 20 -22.54 -34.50 -5.30
C PHE A 20 -22.45 -33.73 -3.99
N GLU A 21 -23.09 -32.56 -3.96
CA GLU A 21 -23.20 -31.71 -2.76
C GLU A 21 -21.82 -31.48 -2.08
N PRO A 22 -20.81 -30.97 -2.80
CA PRO A 22 -19.50 -30.76 -2.22
C PRO A 22 -19.55 -29.67 -1.16
N VAL A 23 -18.60 -29.71 -0.23
CA VAL A 23 -18.32 -28.59 0.67
C VAL A 23 -16.98 -27.99 0.30
N TYR A 24 -16.99 -26.76 -0.20
CA TYR A 24 -15.79 -25.98 -0.44
C TYR A 24 -15.56 -25.00 0.70
N ARG A 25 -14.30 -24.84 1.12
CA ARG A 25 -13.91 -23.89 2.15
C ARG A 25 -12.71 -23.07 1.69
N VAL A 26 -12.78 -21.76 1.84
CA VAL A 26 -11.62 -20.88 1.72
C VAL A 26 -10.85 -20.94 3.03
N PRO A 27 -9.58 -21.39 3.02
CA PRO A 27 -8.76 -21.44 4.23
C PRO A 27 -8.52 -20.05 4.83
N ILE A 28 -8.30 -20.00 6.14
CA ILE A 28 -8.03 -18.77 6.90
C ILE A 28 -6.82 -17.96 6.40
N TYR A 29 -5.88 -18.62 5.74
CA TYR A 29 -4.68 -18.00 5.19
C TYR A 29 -4.89 -17.37 3.80
N GLN A 30 -6.04 -17.60 3.16
CA GLN A 30 -6.37 -16.95 1.90
C GLN A 30 -6.91 -15.54 2.15
N ARG A 31 -6.56 -14.62 1.26
CA ARG A 31 -7.10 -13.25 1.29
C ARG A 31 -8.61 -13.25 1.05
N SER A 32 -9.30 -12.25 1.60
CA SER A 32 -10.72 -11.97 1.31
C SER A 32 -10.99 -11.72 -0.18
N TYR A 33 -12.27 -11.65 -0.56
CA TYR A 33 -12.66 -11.37 -1.95
C TYR A 33 -12.05 -10.04 -2.45
N SER A 34 -11.41 -10.08 -3.63
CA SER A 34 -10.50 -9.03 -4.10
C SER A 34 -10.60 -8.73 -5.59
N TRP A 35 -11.53 -9.34 -6.33
CA TRP A 35 -11.81 -8.91 -7.71
C TRP A 35 -12.40 -7.51 -7.70
N GLU A 36 -11.90 -6.68 -8.60
CA GLU A 36 -12.33 -5.30 -8.77
C GLU A 36 -13.09 -5.18 -10.09
N GLN A 37 -13.44 -3.96 -10.46
CA GLN A 37 -14.21 -3.70 -11.67
C GLN A 37 -13.63 -4.38 -12.93
N PRO A 38 -12.32 -4.35 -13.23
CA PRO A 38 -11.81 -4.97 -14.44
C PRO A 38 -12.07 -6.48 -14.51
N GLU A 39 -11.80 -7.22 -13.43
CA GLU A 39 -11.97 -8.67 -13.41
C GLU A 39 -13.45 -9.07 -13.48
N ILE A 40 -14.36 -8.29 -12.86
CA ILE A 40 -15.81 -8.50 -12.99
C ILE A 40 -16.27 -8.24 -14.41
N GLU A 41 -15.86 -7.14 -15.04
CA GLU A 41 -16.28 -6.81 -16.41
C GLU A 41 -15.74 -7.81 -17.44
N ASP A 42 -14.58 -8.41 -17.22
CA ASP A 42 -14.09 -9.53 -18.03
C ASP A 42 -14.99 -10.76 -17.89
N PHE A 43 -15.32 -11.15 -16.66
CA PHE A 43 -16.26 -12.26 -16.41
C PHE A 43 -17.63 -12.03 -17.07
N LEU A 44 -18.16 -10.80 -17.00
CA LEU A 44 -19.44 -10.46 -17.62
C LEU A 44 -19.39 -10.51 -19.15
N ARG A 45 -18.26 -10.12 -19.76
CA ARG A 45 -18.05 -10.24 -21.21
C ARG A 45 -18.01 -11.71 -21.64
N ASP A 46 -17.35 -12.57 -20.88
CA ASP A 46 -17.32 -14.01 -21.14
C ASP A 46 -18.70 -14.64 -20.99
N LEU A 47 -19.45 -14.27 -19.94
CA LEU A 47 -20.83 -14.70 -19.72
C LEU A 47 -21.75 -14.31 -20.88
N GLU A 48 -21.69 -13.04 -21.31
CA GLU A 48 -22.50 -12.54 -22.43
C GLU A 48 -22.14 -13.25 -23.75
N LYS A 49 -20.86 -13.54 -23.96
CA LYS A 49 -20.38 -14.29 -25.13
C LYS A 49 -20.98 -15.71 -25.16
N CYS A 50 -20.88 -16.47 -24.07
CA CYS A 50 -21.45 -17.83 -23.99
C CYS A 50 -22.97 -17.82 -24.20
N TYR A 51 -23.68 -16.87 -23.57
CA TYR A 51 -25.13 -16.74 -23.74
C TYR A 51 -25.54 -16.46 -25.19
N LYS A 52 -24.84 -15.53 -25.87
CA LYS A 52 -25.11 -15.21 -27.28
C LYS A 52 -24.81 -16.38 -28.21
N GLN A 53 -23.72 -17.11 -27.98
CA GLN A 53 -23.36 -18.30 -28.77
C GLN A 53 -24.47 -19.37 -28.70
N ARG A 54 -25.01 -19.64 -27.50
CA ARG A 54 -26.14 -20.57 -27.34
C ARG A 54 -27.41 -20.13 -28.05
N LYS A 55 -27.65 -18.82 -28.17
CA LYS A 55 -28.79 -18.27 -28.93
C LYS A 55 -28.62 -18.36 -30.44
N MET A 56 -27.38 -18.34 -30.96
CA MET A 56 -27.09 -18.32 -32.39
C MET A 56 -26.95 -19.71 -33.02
N THR A 57 -27.00 -20.81 -32.25
CA THR A 57 -26.85 -22.21 -32.72
C THR A 57 -25.54 -22.54 -33.46
N THR A 58 -24.55 -21.62 -33.47
CA THR A 58 -23.25 -21.79 -34.11
C THR A 58 -22.23 -22.39 -33.14
N GLY A 59 -22.42 -23.66 -32.75
CA GLY A 59 -21.45 -24.41 -31.93
C GLY A 59 -21.26 -23.93 -30.49
N ASN A 60 -21.08 -24.86 -29.55
CA ASN A 60 -20.79 -24.55 -28.15
C ASN A 60 -19.26 -24.56 -27.97
N GLU A 61 -18.59 -23.42 -28.17
CA GLU A 61 -17.22 -23.28 -27.67
C GLU A 61 -17.27 -23.03 -26.16
N HIS A 62 -16.70 -23.95 -25.39
CA HIS A 62 -16.60 -23.80 -23.94
C HIS A 62 -15.59 -22.70 -23.58
N HIS A 63 -15.94 -21.89 -22.58
CA HIS A 63 -15.06 -20.88 -22.03
C HIS A 63 -14.15 -21.51 -20.97
N PHE A 64 -12.83 -21.42 -21.18
CA PHE A 64 -11.85 -21.82 -20.19
C PHE A 64 -11.77 -20.80 -19.05
N PHE A 65 -12.35 -21.14 -17.91
CA PHE A 65 -12.42 -20.32 -16.72
C PHE A 65 -11.22 -20.51 -15.78
N GLY A 66 -10.08 -20.98 -16.30
CA GLY A 66 -8.85 -21.13 -15.54
C GLY A 66 -8.76 -22.45 -14.77
N GLN A 67 -8.29 -22.34 -13.53
CA GLN A 67 -7.97 -23.49 -12.69
C GLN A 67 -8.32 -23.24 -11.23
N ILE A 68 -8.50 -24.34 -10.48
CA ILE A 68 -8.66 -24.35 -9.03
C ILE A 68 -7.76 -25.43 -8.43
N VAL A 69 -7.13 -25.11 -7.30
CA VAL A 69 -6.32 -26.07 -6.53
C VAL A 69 -6.99 -26.25 -5.18
N CYS A 70 -7.23 -27.50 -4.80
CA CYS A 70 -7.90 -27.86 -3.56
C CYS A 70 -7.08 -28.85 -2.73
N ILE A 71 -7.14 -28.72 -1.41
CA ILE A 71 -6.72 -29.76 -0.47
C ILE A 71 -7.96 -30.56 -0.06
N SER A 72 -7.90 -31.89 -0.18
CA SER A 72 -8.97 -32.77 0.30
C SER A 72 -8.85 -33.00 1.79
N ASP A 73 -9.97 -32.85 2.49
CA ASP A 73 -10.09 -32.99 3.93
C ASP A 73 -11.45 -33.61 4.29
N THR A 74 -11.71 -33.87 5.57
CA THR A 74 -12.97 -34.44 6.06
C THR A 74 -13.78 -33.38 6.80
N LEU A 75 -15.09 -33.32 6.53
CA LEU A 75 -15.99 -32.44 7.26
C LEU A 75 -16.18 -32.96 8.69
N LEU A 76 -15.77 -32.15 9.68
CA LEU A 76 -15.92 -32.46 11.10
C LEU A 76 -17.39 -32.77 11.47
N GLY A 77 -17.59 -33.78 12.31
CA GLY A 77 -18.93 -34.21 12.74
C GLY A 77 -19.68 -35.08 11.73
N THR A 78 -18.98 -35.58 10.70
CA THR A 78 -19.49 -36.55 9.72
C THR A 78 -18.54 -37.75 9.61
N THR A 79 -19.04 -38.89 9.17
CA THR A 79 -18.23 -40.11 8.99
C THR A 79 -17.37 -40.07 7.72
N ASP A 80 -17.91 -39.59 6.59
CA ASP A 80 -17.24 -39.71 5.28
C ASP A 80 -17.44 -38.51 4.33
N LYS A 81 -18.01 -37.38 4.79
CA LYS A 81 -18.26 -36.23 3.90
C LYS A 81 -16.94 -35.49 3.64
N LYS A 82 -16.47 -35.54 2.39
CA LYS A 82 -15.28 -34.79 1.97
C LYS A 82 -15.55 -33.28 1.94
N MET A 83 -14.58 -32.52 2.44
CA MET A 83 -14.50 -31.07 2.34
C MET A 83 -13.25 -30.71 1.52
N LEU A 84 -13.38 -29.70 0.66
CA LEU A 84 -12.31 -29.25 -0.22
C LEU A 84 -11.88 -27.83 0.15
N GLN A 85 -10.66 -27.70 0.65
CA GLN A 85 -10.06 -26.42 0.97
C GLN A 85 -9.48 -25.78 -0.29
N ILE A 86 -10.04 -24.66 -0.75
CA ILE A 86 -9.61 -23.97 -1.97
C ILE A 86 -8.35 -23.14 -1.69
N VAL A 87 -7.20 -23.60 -2.19
CA VAL A 87 -5.94 -22.85 -2.07
C VAL A 87 -5.67 -21.94 -3.26
N ASP A 88 -6.21 -22.25 -4.44
CA ASP A 88 -6.16 -21.40 -5.63
C ASP A 88 -7.52 -21.33 -6.33
N GLY A 89 -7.83 -20.20 -6.95
CA GLY A 89 -9.07 -20.00 -7.69
C GLY A 89 -10.28 -19.61 -6.83
N GLN A 90 -10.07 -19.24 -5.56
CA GLN A 90 -11.14 -18.82 -4.65
C GLN A 90 -12.02 -17.69 -5.20
N GLN A 91 -11.42 -16.68 -5.86
CA GLN A 91 -12.14 -15.55 -6.44
C GLN A 91 -13.07 -16.02 -7.57
N ARG A 92 -12.62 -16.96 -8.41
CA ARG A 92 -13.38 -17.52 -9.53
C ARG A 92 -14.58 -18.33 -9.05
N ILE A 93 -14.36 -19.26 -8.11
CA ILE A 93 -15.45 -20.07 -7.54
C ILE A 93 -16.49 -19.17 -6.87
N THR A 94 -16.04 -18.15 -6.12
CA THR A 94 -16.94 -17.19 -5.47
C THR A 94 -17.81 -16.47 -6.49
N THR A 95 -17.20 -15.92 -7.55
CA THR A 95 -17.94 -15.24 -8.63
C THR A 95 -18.89 -16.17 -9.39
N PHE A 96 -18.49 -17.42 -9.61
CA PHE A 96 -19.34 -18.42 -10.25
C PHE A 96 -20.57 -18.79 -9.40
N ILE A 97 -20.42 -18.89 -8.08
CA ILE A 97 -21.55 -19.10 -7.16
C ILE A 97 -22.46 -17.87 -7.12
N MET A 98 -21.90 -16.66 -7.19
CA MET A 98 -22.70 -15.43 -7.34
C MET A 98 -23.55 -15.45 -8.62
N LEU A 99 -23.04 -15.98 -9.74
CA LEU A 99 -23.84 -16.20 -10.96
C LEU A 99 -25.00 -17.16 -10.73
N ALA A 100 -24.77 -18.30 -10.08
CA ALA A 100 -25.85 -19.24 -9.75
C ALA A 100 -26.93 -18.56 -8.88
N ALA A 101 -26.52 -17.82 -7.86
CA ALA A 101 -27.44 -17.08 -6.99
C ALA A 101 -28.15 -15.93 -7.71
N ALA A 102 -27.51 -15.28 -8.69
CA ALA A 102 -28.15 -14.26 -9.53
C ALA A 102 -29.23 -14.87 -10.43
N ILE A 103 -29.00 -16.05 -11.01
CA ILE A 103 -30.01 -16.79 -11.79
C ILE A 103 -31.19 -17.20 -10.91
N VAL A 104 -30.92 -17.71 -9.70
CA VAL A 104 -31.96 -18.01 -8.70
C VAL A 104 -32.77 -16.76 -8.36
N GLY A 105 -32.10 -15.64 -8.08
CA GLY A 105 -32.76 -14.37 -7.76
C GLY A 105 -33.63 -13.84 -8.91
N ASN A 106 -33.19 -13.99 -10.16
CA ASN A 106 -34.00 -13.63 -11.33
C ASN A 106 -35.23 -14.54 -11.50
N CYS A 107 -35.07 -15.84 -11.25
CA CYS A 107 -36.21 -16.78 -11.25
C CYS A 107 -37.22 -16.45 -10.14
N ASP A 108 -36.74 -16.14 -8.93
CA ASP A 108 -37.58 -15.76 -7.79
C ASP A 108 -38.31 -14.43 -8.03
N ALA A 109 -37.62 -13.44 -8.61
CA ALA A 109 -38.22 -12.17 -9.01
C ALA A 109 -39.34 -12.37 -10.03
N LEU A 110 -39.14 -13.20 -11.06
CA LEU A 110 -40.18 -13.54 -12.04
C LEU A 110 -41.32 -14.33 -11.42
N LEU A 111 -41.02 -15.31 -10.56
CA LEU A 111 -42.02 -16.11 -9.85
C LEU A 111 -42.97 -15.21 -9.06
N LYS A 112 -42.44 -14.24 -8.30
CA LYS A 112 -43.24 -13.27 -7.53
C LYS A 112 -44.21 -12.43 -8.37
N THR A 113 -43.93 -12.23 -9.66
CA THR A 113 -44.83 -11.48 -10.56
C THR A 113 -46.00 -12.32 -11.09
N ILE A 114 -45.87 -13.65 -11.09
CA ILE A 114 -46.88 -14.57 -11.63
C ILE A 114 -47.52 -15.46 -10.56
N GLU A 115 -46.94 -15.50 -9.36
CA GLU A 115 -47.40 -16.31 -8.25
C GLU A 115 -48.78 -15.85 -7.78
N GLY A 116 -49.73 -16.79 -7.72
CA GLY A 116 -51.13 -16.53 -7.41
C GLY A 116 -52.04 -16.47 -8.64
N ASP A 117 -51.50 -16.39 -9.85
CA ASP A 117 -52.28 -16.54 -11.07
C ASP A 117 -52.50 -18.03 -11.39
N MET A 118 -53.76 -18.49 -11.27
CA MET A 118 -54.13 -19.88 -11.52
C MET A 118 -53.86 -20.34 -12.96
N HIS A 119 -53.83 -19.42 -13.93
CA HIS A 119 -53.54 -19.73 -15.33
C HIS A 119 -52.05 -19.94 -15.60
N LEU A 120 -51.17 -19.53 -14.69
CA LEU A 120 -49.70 -19.60 -14.83
C LEU A 120 -49.04 -20.61 -13.86
N ASN A 121 -49.83 -21.54 -13.31
CA ASN A 121 -49.34 -22.53 -12.34
C ASN A 121 -48.21 -23.41 -12.90
N ASN A 122 -48.23 -23.72 -14.19
CA ASN A 122 -47.18 -24.51 -14.83
C ASN A 122 -45.87 -23.74 -14.90
N GLU A 123 -45.90 -22.49 -15.36
CA GLU A 123 -44.78 -21.56 -15.43
C GLU A 123 -44.18 -21.32 -14.04
N ALA A 124 -45.03 -21.07 -13.04
CA ALA A 124 -44.62 -20.94 -11.64
C ALA A 124 -43.96 -22.23 -11.12
N GLY A 125 -44.50 -23.41 -11.47
CA GLY A 125 -43.91 -24.71 -11.12
C GLY A 125 -42.52 -24.92 -11.72
N ILE A 126 -42.32 -24.52 -12.99
CA ILE A 126 -41.00 -24.58 -13.65
C ILE A 126 -39.98 -23.71 -12.92
N LEU A 127 -40.36 -22.48 -12.54
CA LEU A 127 -39.48 -21.57 -11.81
C LEU A 127 -39.15 -22.09 -10.42
N ARG A 128 -40.14 -22.59 -9.66
CA ARG A 128 -39.91 -23.18 -8.32
C ARG A 128 -38.92 -24.34 -8.37
N LYS A 129 -39.11 -25.26 -9.32
CA LYS A 129 -38.19 -26.39 -9.50
C LYS A 129 -36.77 -25.93 -9.84
N ARG A 130 -36.63 -24.97 -10.75
CA ARG A 130 -35.31 -24.41 -11.11
C ARG A 130 -34.63 -23.73 -9.91
N ILE A 131 -35.38 -22.96 -9.12
CA ILE A 131 -34.89 -22.33 -7.88
C ILE A 131 -34.39 -23.39 -6.92
N GLU A 132 -35.18 -24.45 -6.67
CA GLU A 132 -34.82 -25.54 -5.77
C GLU A 132 -33.55 -26.27 -6.22
N ASP A 133 -33.50 -26.69 -7.49
CA ASP A 133 -32.38 -27.45 -8.07
C ASP A 133 -31.07 -26.66 -8.02
N LEU A 134 -31.09 -25.38 -8.40
CA LEU A 134 -29.90 -24.53 -8.39
C LEU A 134 -29.45 -24.16 -6.97
N THR A 135 -30.41 -23.92 -6.07
CA THR A 135 -30.11 -23.60 -4.66
C THR A 135 -29.40 -24.77 -3.98
N LYS A 136 -29.95 -25.99 -4.12
CA LYS A 136 -29.36 -27.22 -3.57
C LYS A 136 -27.96 -27.50 -4.11
N ARG A 137 -27.76 -27.25 -5.42
CA ARG A 137 -26.48 -27.55 -6.09
C ARG A 137 -25.37 -26.55 -5.79
N PHE A 138 -25.68 -25.25 -5.69
CA PHE A 138 -24.66 -24.20 -5.69
C PHE A 138 -24.62 -23.31 -4.45
N ILE A 139 -25.70 -23.26 -3.66
CA ILE A 139 -25.81 -22.32 -2.54
C ILE A 139 -25.73 -23.09 -1.22
N TRP A 140 -26.70 -23.94 -0.93
CA TRP A 140 -26.75 -24.74 0.30
C TRP A 140 -27.60 -25.99 0.13
N PHE A 141 -27.32 -27.02 0.92
CA PHE A 141 -28.10 -28.26 0.96
C PHE A 141 -28.26 -28.74 2.41
N PRO A 142 -29.37 -29.45 2.74
CA PRO A 142 -29.54 -30.06 4.05
C PRO A 142 -28.61 -31.28 4.19
N PHE A 143 -27.88 -31.40 5.30
CA PHE A 143 -27.01 -32.54 5.58
C PHE A 143 -26.97 -32.87 7.07
N GLU A 144 -26.78 -34.15 7.41
CA GLU A 144 -26.68 -34.58 8.81
C GLU A 144 -25.26 -34.33 9.35
N ILE A 145 -25.16 -33.49 10.39
CA ILE A 145 -23.92 -33.22 11.12
C ILE A 145 -24.19 -33.50 12.60
N ASN A 146 -23.41 -34.38 13.21
CA ASN A 146 -23.59 -34.79 14.62
C ASN A 146 -25.02 -35.25 14.97
N GLY A 147 -25.72 -35.93 14.05
CA GLY A 147 -27.08 -36.43 14.29
C GLY A 147 -28.20 -35.39 14.12
N VAL A 148 -27.90 -34.19 13.61
CA VAL A 148 -28.88 -33.13 13.36
C VAL A 148 -28.81 -32.71 11.89
N ILE A 149 -29.97 -32.56 11.24
CA ILE A 149 -30.04 -31.99 9.89
C ILE A 149 -29.76 -30.49 9.99
N ASP A 150 -28.67 -30.05 9.36
CA ASP A 150 -28.23 -28.66 9.30
C ASP A 150 -28.16 -28.17 7.84
N GLU A 151 -28.20 -26.85 7.64
CA GLU A 151 -28.02 -26.22 6.34
C GLU A 151 -26.52 -26.01 6.06
N VAL A 152 -25.97 -26.78 5.13
CA VAL A 152 -24.56 -26.71 4.75
C VAL A 152 -24.40 -25.83 3.52
N ASN A 153 -23.63 -24.75 3.63
CA ASN A 153 -23.28 -23.93 2.46
C ASN A 153 -22.30 -24.70 1.56
N VAL A 154 -22.52 -24.62 0.26
CA VAL A 154 -21.64 -25.23 -0.76
C VAL A 154 -20.25 -24.57 -0.75
N LEU A 155 -20.17 -23.27 -0.47
CA LEU A 155 -18.91 -22.53 -0.30
C LEU A 155 -18.92 -21.74 1.01
N GLU A 156 -17.90 -21.96 1.83
CA GLU A 156 -17.59 -21.15 3.00
C GLU A 156 -16.41 -20.23 2.70
N LEU A 157 -16.64 -18.91 2.70
CA LEU A 157 -15.55 -17.92 2.62
C LEU A 157 -14.80 -17.79 3.95
N SER A 158 -13.82 -16.89 3.99
CA SER A 158 -13.07 -16.54 5.21
C SER A 158 -14.01 -16.16 6.36
N LYS A 159 -13.51 -16.23 7.61
CA LYS A 159 -14.28 -15.89 8.82
C LYS A 159 -14.94 -14.51 8.74
N HIS A 160 -14.26 -13.56 8.10
CA HIS A 160 -14.75 -12.19 7.92
C HIS A 160 -15.86 -12.08 6.86
N ASP A 161 -15.71 -12.75 5.71
CA ASP A 161 -16.64 -12.62 4.59
C ASP A 161 -17.84 -13.59 4.70
N LYS A 162 -17.69 -14.72 5.41
CA LYS A 162 -18.70 -15.79 5.49
C LYS A 162 -20.09 -15.28 5.90
N PRO A 163 -20.27 -14.53 7.01
CA PRO A 163 -21.60 -14.07 7.42
C PRO A 163 -22.25 -13.16 6.37
N TYR A 164 -21.46 -12.28 5.76
CA TYR A 164 -21.93 -11.35 4.74
C TYR A 164 -22.31 -12.08 3.45
N PHE A 165 -21.45 -12.98 2.97
CA PHE A 165 -21.67 -13.74 1.74
C PHE A 165 -22.88 -14.66 1.85
N THR A 166 -23.03 -15.42 2.93
CA THR A 166 -24.23 -16.25 3.14
C THR A 166 -25.51 -15.42 3.11
N LYS A 167 -25.48 -14.21 3.69
CA LYS A 167 -26.62 -13.29 3.66
C LYS A 167 -26.87 -12.71 2.27
N LEU A 168 -25.82 -12.35 1.53
CA LEU A 168 -25.88 -11.85 0.16
C LEU A 168 -26.55 -12.87 -0.78
N LEU A 169 -26.22 -14.16 -0.64
CA LEU A 169 -26.81 -15.23 -1.46
C LEU A 169 -28.28 -15.54 -1.11
N LYS A 170 -28.74 -15.25 0.11
CA LYS A 170 -30.09 -15.59 0.62
C LYS A 170 -31.09 -14.41 0.62
N ASP A 171 -30.68 -13.22 1.08
CA ASP A 171 -31.55 -12.04 1.22
C ASP A 171 -30.76 -10.74 0.97
N GLN A 172 -30.74 -10.32 -0.30
CA GLN A 172 -29.96 -9.20 -0.84
C GLN A 172 -30.29 -7.85 -0.20
N LYS A 173 -31.52 -7.64 0.28
CA LYS A 173 -31.98 -6.33 0.78
C LYS A 173 -31.50 -6.02 2.19
N LYS A 174 -30.93 -7.00 2.90
CA LYS A 174 -30.55 -6.88 4.32
C LYS A 174 -29.05 -7.05 4.58
N SER A 175 -28.22 -7.20 3.55
CA SER A 175 -26.76 -7.24 3.71
C SER A 175 -26.21 -5.81 3.79
N VAL A 176 -25.60 -5.47 4.93
CA VAL A 176 -24.92 -4.18 5.13
C VAL A 176 -23.42 -4.43 5.02
N ALA A 177 -22.76 -3.79 4.07
CA ALA A 177 -21.32 -3.91 3.88
C ALA A 177 -20.58 -3.19 5.03
N THR A 178 -19.53 -3.83 5.53
CA THR A 178 -18.71 -3.34 6.65
C THR A 178 -17.21 -3.41 6.39
N LEU A 179 -16.80 -4.12 5.32
CA LEU A 179 -15.43 -4.32 4.89
C LEU A 179 -15.33 -4.05 3.38
N HIS A 180 -14.13 -3.69 2.89
CA HIS A 180 -13.89 -3.51 1.46
C HIS A 180 -14.22 -4.78 0.64
N SER A 181 -13.97 -5.97 1.19
CA SER A 181 -14.37 -7.23 0.56
C SER A 181 -15.89 -7.36 0.43
N HIS A 182 -16.66 -6.86 1.40
CA HIS A 182 -18.13 -6.86 1.36
C HIS A 182 -18.66 -5.94 0.24
N GLU A 183 -18.03 -4.78 0.07
CA GLU A 183 -18.34 -3.85 -1.03
C GLU A 183 -18.03 -4.48 -2.39
N ARG A 184 -16.88 -5.15 -2.53
CA ARG A 184 -16.49 -5.86 -3.76
C ARG A 184 -17.43 -7.03 -4.07
N LEU A 185 -17.78 -7.84 -3.07
CA LEU A 185 -18.75 -8.94 -3.21
C LEU A 185 -20.10 -8.40 -3.67
N LYS A 186 -20.58 -7.31 -3.06
CA LYS A 186 -21.84 -6.67 -3.44
C LYS A 186 -21.80 -6.15 -4.86
N TYR A 187 -20.77 -5.39 -5.21
CA TYR A 187 -20.58 -4.87 -6.55
C TYR A 187 -20.58 -6.01 -7.58
N GLY A 188 -19.78 -7.06 -7.36
CA GLY A 188 -19.73 -8.21 -8.24
C GLY A 188 -21.09 -8.87 -8.42
N TYR A 189 -21.80 -9.14 -7.32
CA TYR A 189 -23.14 -9.74 -7.35
C TYR A 189 -24.15 -8.87 -8.10
N ASP A 190 -24.24 -7.57 -7.78
CA ASP A 190 -25.20 -6.64 -8.38
C ASP A 190 -25.01 -6.57 -9.90
N ARG A 191 -23.75 -6.49 -10.36
CA ARG A 191 -23.41 -6.43 -11.79
C ARG A 191 -23.75 -7.74 -12.52
N ILE A 192 -23.52 -8.88 -11.89
CA ILE A 192 -23.89 -10.20 -12.45
C ILE A 192 -25.42 -10.35 -12.52
N PHE A 193 -26.12 -9.89 -11.49
CA PHE A 193 -27.58 -9.89 -11.44
C PHE A 193 -28.17 -9.03 -12.56
N GLU A 194 -27.69 -7.79 -12.70
CA GLU A 194 -28.07 -6.85 -13.76
C GLU A 194 -27.81 -7.43 -15.16
N MET A 195 -26.64 -8.04 -15.38
CA MET A 195 -26.31 -8.67 -16.66
C MET A 195 -27.25 -9.85 -16.96
N THR A 196 -27.51 -10.69 -15.97
CA THR A 196 -28.42 -11.83 -16.10
C THR A 196 -29.83 -11.37 -16.46
N ASP A 197 -30.39 -10.41 -15.71
CA ASP A 197 -31.71 -9.83 -15.96
C ASP A 197 -31.79 -9.20 -17.36
N LYS A 198 -30.78 -8.40 -17.74
CA LYS A 198 -30.68 -7.76 -19.06
C LYS A 198 -30.73 -8.78 -20.21
N LEU A 199 -30.04 -9.92 -20.04
CA LEU A 199 -29.98 -10.95 -21.07
C LEU A 199 -31.23 -11.82 -21.13
N THR A 200 -31.97 -11.95 -20.03
CA THR A 200 -33.11 -12.88 -19.94
C THR A 200 -34.48 -12.23 -20.07
N ARG A 201 -34.65 -10.97 -19.69
CA ARG A 201 -35.97 -10.30 -19.58
C ARG A 201 -36.70 -10.07 -20.91
N ASN A 202 -36.00 -10.12 -22.05
CA ASN A 202 -36.59 -9.80 -23.35
C ASN A 202 -37.63 -10.85 -23.82
N GLY A 203 -38.79 -10.37 -24.28
CA GLY A 203 -39.86 -11.19 -24.87
C GLY A 203 -41.10 -11.33 -23.98
N GLN A 204 -41.99 -12.25 -24.31
CA GLN A 204 -43.14 -12.62 -23.47
C GLN A 204 -42.69 -13.51 -22.30
N LEU A 205 -43.59 -13.81 -21.36
CA LEU A 205 -43.29 -14.64 -20.18
C LEU A 205 -42.59 -15.96 -20.56
N ILE A 206 -43.09 -16.64 -21.59
CA ILE A 206 -42.52 -17.92 -22.05
C ILE A 206 -41.09 -17.75 -22.60
N ASP A 207 -40.82 -16.63 -23.29
CA ASP A 207 -39.49 -16.29 -23.78
C ASP A 207 -38.56 -16.02 -22.60
N HIS A 208 -39.02 -15.29 -21.58
CA HIS A 208 -38.24 -15.02 -20.37
C HIS A 208 -37.85 -16.31 -19.65
N ILE A 209 -38.80 -17.24 -19.45
CA ILE A 209 -38.54 -18.55 -18.84
C ILE A 209 -37.55 -19.37 -19.67
N GLY A 210 -37.69 -19.32 -21.01
CA GLY A 210 -36.79 -19.97 -21.96
C GLY A 210 -35.38 -19.36 -21.94
N ASN A 211 -35.27 -18.04 -21.87
CA ASN A 211 -34.00 -17.33 -21.75
C ASN A 211 -33.29 -17.65 -20.44
N LEU A 212 -34.03 -17.71 -19.33
CA LEU A 212 -33.50 -18.19 -18.05
C LEU A 212 -33.01 -19.65 -18.14
N LYS A 213 -33.68 -20.51 -18.95
CA LYS A 213 -33.19 -21.87 -19.21
C LYS A 213 -31.89 -21.86 -20.01
N THR A 214 -31.74 -20.96 -20.97
CA THR A 214 -30.48 -20.79 -21.70
C THR A 214 -29.37 -20.35 -20.77
N MET A 215 -29.62 -19.38 -19.88
CA MET A 215 -28.64 -18.93 -18.89
C MET A 215 -28.27 -20.05 -17.90
N GLU A 216 -29.25 -20.84 -17.46
CA GLU A 216 -29.00 -22.05 -16.67
C GLU A 216 -28.04 -23.00 -17.40
N LYS A 217 -28.23 -23.23 -18.71
CA LYS A 217 -27.30 -24.06 -19.49
C LYS A 217 -25.90 -23.45 -19.61
N VAL A 218 -25.78 -22.13 -19.71
CA VAL A 218 -24.47 -21.44 -19.68
C VAL A 218 -23.74 -21.74 -18.38
N LEU A 219 -24.43 -21.58 -17.23
CA LEU A 219 -23.88 -21.93 -15.91
C LEU A 219 -23.47 -23.41 -15.85
N LEU A 220 -24.30 -24.31 -16.36
CA LEU A 220 -24.10 -25.75 -16.18
C LEU A 220 -23.04 -26.35 -17.11
N ASP A 221 -22.81 -25.78 -18.29
CA ASP A 221 -22.09 -26.48 -19.36
C ASP A 221 -21.00 -25.64 -20.03
N ASP A 222 -20.97 -24.32 -19.90
CA ASP A 222 -20.09 -23.50 -20.76
C ASP A 222 -18.79 -23.07 -20.08
N PHE A 223 -18.77 -23.00 -18.75
CA PHE A 223 -17.56 -22.65 -17.99
C PHE A 223 -16.77 -23.91 -17.63
N PHE A 224 -15.61 -24.11 -18.26
CA PHE A 224 -14.71 -25.23 -17.99
C PHE A 224 -13.53 -24.82 -17.12
N ILE A 225 -13.12 -25.68 -16.20
CA ILE A 225 -12.01 -25.40 -15.28
C ILE A 225 -11.12 -26.62 -15.11
N LEU A 226 -9.82 -26.39 -14.91
CA LEU A 226 -8.88 -27.42 -14.48
C LEU A 226 -8.86 -27.49 -12.95
N LYS A 227 -9.38 -28.57 -12.37
CA LYS A 227 -9.36 -28.81 -10.93
C LYS A 227 -8.21 -29.73 -10.55
N MET A 228 -7.36 -29.28 -9.64
CA MET A 228 -6.31 -30.10 -9.03
C MET A 228 -6.65 -30.36 -7.57
N VAL A 229 -6.59 -31.61 -7.13
CA VAL A 229 -6.85 -32.03 -5.75
C VAL A 229 -5.67 -32.83 -5.23
N THR A 230 -5.21 -32.50 -4.02
CA THR A 230 -4.20 -33.28 -3.28
C THR A 230 -4.59 -33.38 -1.82
N SER A 231 -4.08 -34.37 -1.10
CA SER A 231 -4.19 -34.47 0.37
C SER A 231 -2.97 -33.87 1.09
N ASP A 232 -1.91 -33.50 0.36
CA ASP A 232 -0.71 -32.90 0.92
C ASP A 232 -0.76 -31.37 0.86
N THR A 233 -0.92 -30.75 2.04
CA THR A 233 -0.91 -29.30 2.22
C THR A 233 0.36 -28.66 1.65
N LYS A 234 1.55 -29.23 1.88
CA LYS A 234 2.83 -28.67 1.38
C LYS A 234 2.88 -28.71 -0.16
N ALA A 235 2.37 -29.78 -0.76
CA ALA A 235 2.28 -29.89 -2.21
C ALA A 235 1.32 -28.86 -2.81
N ALA A 236 0.14 -28.69 -2.21
CA ALA A 236 -0.86 -27.72 -2.63
C ALA A 236 -0.30 -26.28 -2.61
N PHE A 237 0.44 -25.91 -1.56
CA PHE A 237 1.11 -24.61 -1.48
C PHE A 237 2.20 -24.43 -2.54
N LYS A 238 3.02 -25.46 -2.81
CA LYS A 238 4.00 -25.40 -3.90
C LYS A 238 3.33 -25.22 -5.27
N LEU A 239 2.25 -25.96 -5.53
CA LEU A 239 1.45 -25.79 -6.75
C LEU A 239 0.91 -24.36 -6.84
N PHE A 240 0.33 -23.84 -5.76
CA PHE A 240 -0.16 -22.46 -5.68
C PHE A 240 0.92 -21.42 -5.98
N GLN A 241 2.13 -21.56 -5.43
CA GLN A 241 3.25 -20.64 -5.69
C GLN A 241 3.70 -20.69 -7.17
N VAL A 242 3.88 -21.89 -7.72
CA VAL A 242 4.31 -22.08 -9.11
C VAL A 242 3.28 -21.56 -10.11
N LEU A 243 2.00 -21.77 -9.82
CA LEU A 243 0.89 -21.39 -10.69
C LEU A 243 0.57 -19.89 -10.62
N ASN A 244 0.71 -19.25 -9.45
CA ASN A 244 0.49 -17.81 -9.31
C ASN A 244 1.58 -16.93 -9.93
N ASN A 245 2.78 -17.47 -10.16
CA ASN A 245 3.87 -16.76 -10.86
C ASN A 245 3.54 -16.36 -12.32
N ARG A 246 2.31 -16.60 -12.81
CA ARG A 246 1.83 -16.19 -14.14
C ARG A 246 0.55 -15.32 -14.11
N GLY A 247 0.03 -14.95 -12.94
CA GLY A 247 -1.22 -14.18 -12.75
C GLY A 247 -1.04 -12.86 -11.97
N LYS A 248 -2.10 -12.31 -11.35
CA LYS A 248 -2.02 -11.16 -10.43
C LYS A 248 -1.19 -11.58 -9.20
N ASN A 249 0.11 -11.32 -9.25
CA ASN A 249 1.09 -11.77 -8.27
C ASN A 249 0.63 -11.45 -6.84
N LEU A 250 0.67 -12.45 -5.97
CA LEU A 250 0.59 -12.24 -4.54
C LEU A 250 1.79 -11.44 -4.10
N THR A 251 1.60 -10.50 -3.19
CA THR A 251 2.73 -9.73 -2.66
C THR A 251 3.52 -10.57 -1.66
N GLU A 252 4.76 -10.17 -1.40
CA GLU A 252 5.60 -10.85 -0.43
C GLU A 252 4.97 -10.84 0.98
N GLY A 253 4.18 -9.81 1.29
CA GLY A 253 3.37 -9.76 2.51
C GLY A 253 2.26 -10.81 2.54
N ASP A 254 1.52 -11.00 1.43
CA ASP A 254 0.49 -12.03 1.33
C ASP A 254 1.08 -13.44 1.46
N LEU A 255 2.22 -13.67 0.79
CA LEU A 255 2.93 -14.95 0.85
C LEU A 255 3.46 -15.24 2.26
N LEU A 256 4.03 -14.23 2.93
CA LEU A 256 4.57 -14.39 4.28
C LEU A 256 3.45 -14.59 5.32
N ARG A 257 2.30 -13.91 5.17
CA ARG A 257 1.08 -14.20 5.93
C ARG A 257 0.66 -15.65 5.78
N ALA A 258 0.51 -16.10 4.54
CA ALA A 258 0.02 -17.45 4.27
C ALA A 258 0.92 -18.51 4.89
N GLU A 259 2.24 -18.35 4.74
CA GLU A 259 3.21 -19.29 5.31
C GLU A 259 3.25 -19.23 6.85
N THR A 260 3.15 -18.03 7.43
CA THR A 260 3.08 -17.86 8.89
C THR A 260 1.88 -18.60 9.47
N LEU A 261 0.70 -18.43 8.85
CA LEU A 261 -0.52 -19.09 9.29
C LEU A 261 -0.43 -20.61 9.09
N ARG A 262 0.18 -21.08 8.00
CA ARG A 262 0.44 -22.51 7.78
C ARG A 262 1.33 -23.11 8.87
N VAL A 263 2.41 -22.43 9.25
CA VAL A 263 3.32 -22.87 10.33
C VAL A 263 2.59 -22.99 11.67
N LEU A 264 1.55 -22.17 11.88
CA LEU A 264 0.76 -22.12 13.11
C LEU A 264 -0.53 -22.98 13.08
N GLU A 265 -0.76 -23.80 12.05
CA GLU A 265 -2.03 -24.53 11.85
C GLU A 265 -2.47 -25.41 13.02
N ASN A 266 -1.51 -25.97 13.78
CA ASN A 266 -1.77 -26.82 14.93
C ASN A 266 -1.90 -26.05 16.25
N PHE A 267 -1.86 -24.72 16.22
CA PHE A 267 -1.92 -23.83 17.38
C PHE A 267 -2.99 -22.74 17.20
N PRO A 268 -4.29 -23.07 17.29
CA PRO A 268 -5.38 -22.15 16.92
C PRO A 268 -5.36 -20.81 17.66
N ASP A 269 -4.96 -20.80 18.92
CA ASP A 269 -4.82 -19.61 19.75
C ASP A 269 -3.71 -18.66 19.24
N LEU A 270 -2.57 -19.22 18.86
CA LEU A 270 -1.44 -18.45 18.31
C LEU A 270 -1.69 -18.03 16.85
N GLN A 271 -2.35 -18.89 16.08
CA GLN A 271 -2.73 -18.61 14.71
C GLN A 271 -3.72 -17.44 14.61
N GLU A 272 -4.67 -17.36 15.55
CA GLU A 272 -5.62 -16.23 15.61
C GLU A 272 -4.91 -14.91 15.96
N ILE A 273 -3.92 -14.92 16.85
CA ILE A 273 -3.10 -13.73 17.14
C ILE A 273 -2.34 -13.30 15.88
N ALA A 274 -1.71 -14.26 15.18
CA ALA A 274 -0.99 -13.99 13.95
C ALA A 274 -1.90 -13.43 12.85
N GLU A 275 -3.11 -13.96 12.69
CA GLU A 275 -4.08 -13.49 11.71
C GLU A 275 -4.42 -12.00 11.92
N ARG A 276 -4.77 -11.61 13.15
CA ARG A 276 -5.11 -10.21 13.46
C ARG A 276 -3.96 -9.26 13.19
N SER A 277 -2.74 -9.65 13.55
CA SER A 277 -1.58 -8.80 13.34
C SER A 277 -1.18 -8.71 11.87
N TRP A 278 -1.39 -9.77 11.07
CA TRP A 278 -1.25 -9.69 9.62
C TRP A 278 -2.30 -8.78 8.98
N ASP A 279 -3.53 -8.72 9.50
CA ASP A 279 -4.52 -7.76 9.02
C ASP A 279 -4.06 -6.31 9.26
N GLU A 280 -3.43 -6.02 10.39
CA GLU A 280 -2.85 -4.69 10.66
C GLU A 280 -1.61 -4.37 9.81
N ILE A 281 -0.77 -5.37 9.54
CA ILE A 281 0.40 -5.25 8.66
C ILE A 281 -0.04 -4.96 7.21
N LEU A 282 -1.04 -5.68 6.72
CA LEU A 282 -1.50 -5.64 5.32
C LEU A 282 -2.58 -4.57 5.07
N ILE A 283 -2.86 -3.68 6.03
CA ILE A 283 -3.85 -2.60 5.86
C ILE A 283 -3.42 -1.55 4.82
N ASP A 284 -2.10 -1.35 4.63
CA ASP A 284 -1.56 -0.43 3.63
C ASP A 284 -1.66 -1.02 2.21
N HIS A 285 -1.61 -0.16 1.19
CA HIS A 285 -1.51 -0.61 -0.20
C HIS A 285 -0.31 -1.56 -0.38
N PRO A 286 -0.43 -2.67 -1.15
CA PRO A 286 0.57 -3.73 -1.14
C PRO A 286 2.00 -3.28 -1.53
N THR A 287 2.13 -2.32 -2.45
CA THR A 287 3.42 -1.69 -2.79
C THR A 287 4.08 -1.03 -1.57
N LYS A 288 3.30 -0.31 -0.77
CA LYS A 288 3.79 0.40 0.43
C LYS A 288 4.21 -0.60 1.50
N THR A 289 3.41 -1.65 1.71
CA THR A 289 3.77 -2.75 2.62
C THR A 289 5.07 -3.45 2.19
N GLY A 290 5.23 -3.71 0.89
CA GLY A 290 6.47 -4.26 0.34
C GLY A 290 7.69 -3.38 0.62
N HIS A 291 7.58 -2.05 0.50
CA HIS A 291 8.64 -1.13 0.88
C HIS A 291 8.98 -1.19 2.38
N TYR A 292 7.98 -1.29 3.25
CA TYR A 292 8.21 -1.43 4.68
C TYR A 292 8.88 -2.75 5.05
N LEU A 293 8.45 -3.87 4.46
CA LEU A 293 9.10 -5.16 4.66
C LEU A 293 10.57 -5.12 4.22
N ARG A 294 10.88 -4.43 3.11
CA ARG A 294 12.28 -4.24 2.65
C ARG A 294 13.08 -3.40 3.64
N ALA A 295 12.49 -2.32 4.16
CA ALA A 295 13.13 -1.48 5.15
C ALA A 295 13.42 -2.24 6.45
N ILE A 296 12.49 -3.08 6.92
CA ILE A 296 12.69 -3.97 8.07
C ILE A 296 13.82 -4.96 7.77
N TYR A 297 13.76 -5.67 6.64
CA TYR A 297 14.81 -6.61 6.26
C TYR A 297 16.20 -5.95 6.24
N SER A 298 16.34 -4.79 5.59
CA SER A 298 17.61 -4.07 5.53
C SER A 298 18.05 -3.54 6.90
N SER A 299 17.11 -3.13 7.76
CA SER A 299 17.37 -2.68 9.12
C SER A 299 17.97 -3.79 10.00
N TYR A 300 17.52 -5.03 9.85
CA TYR A 300 18.00 -6.19 10.61
C TYR A 300 19.28 -6.80 10.02
N THR A 301 19.36 -6.93 8.70
CA THR A 301 20.44 -7.69 8.03
C THR A 301 21.60 -6.83 7.56
N GLY A 302 21.37 -5.53 7.38
CA GLY A 302 22.32 -4.59 6.80
C GLY A 302 22.56 -4.81 5.31
N LYS A 303 21.67 -5.54 4.64
CA LYS A 303 21.79 -5.89 3.22
C LYS A 303 20.63 -5.31 2.41
N THR A 304 20.90 -5.03 1.14
CA THR A 304 19.86 -4.89 0.11
C THR A 304 19.46 -6.27 -0.39
N VAL A 305 18.27 -6.36 -0.99
CA VAL A 305 17.72 -7.63 -1.45
C VAL A 305 17.08 -7.47 -2.82
N ASP A 306 17.40 -8.40 -3.71
CA ASP A 306 16.83 -8.46 -5.05
C ASP A 306 15.34 -8.76 -4.99
N THR A 307 14.57 -8.19 -5.92
CA THR A 307 13.11 -8.39 -5.97
C THR A 307 12.74 -9.87 -6.11
N ASN A 308 13.50 -10.65 -6.87
CA ASN A 308 13.16 -12.05 -7.15
C ASN A 308 13.49 -12.99 -5.99
N THR A 309 14.46 -12.64 -5.13
CA THR A 309 14.85 -13.46 -3.97
C THR A 309 14.24 -12.96 -2.66
N PHE A 310 13.57 -11.80 -2.68
CA PHE A 310 13.14 -11.12 -1.46
C PHE A 310 12.28 -11.97 -0.55
N PHE A 311 11.28 -12.67 -1.09
CA PHE A 311 10.42 -13.53 -0.29
C PHE A 311 11.21 -14.66 0.41
N VAL A 312 12.15 -15.29 -0.30
CA VAL A 312 12.97 -16.37 0.25
C VAL A 312 13.87 -15.85 1.38
N GLU A 313 14.44 -14.66 1.23
CA GLU A 313 15.26 -14.03 2.28
C GLU A 313 14.40 -13.61 3.49
N LEU A 314 13.17 -13.11 3.28
CA LEU A 314 12.22 -12.86 4.38
C LEU A 314 11.90 -14.13 5.15
N GLN A 315 11.67 -15.26 4.46
CA GLN A 315 11.39 -16.53 5.11
C GLN A 315 12.57 -17.00 5.97
N LYS A 316 13.81 -16.88 5.46
CA LYS A 316 15.00 -17.26 6.21
C LYS A 316 15.17 -16.45 7.48
N GLU A 317 15.00 -15.13 7.40
CA GLU A 317 15.26 -14.22 8.50
C GLU A 317 14.10 -14.15 9.52
N PHE A 318 12.86 -14.11 9.05
CA PHE A 318 11.69 -13.84 9.90
C PHE A 318 10.81 -15.06 10.16
N LEU A 319 10.92 -16.12 9.36
CA LEU A 319 10.12 -17.35 9.50
C LEU A 319 10.96 -18.63 9.28
N PRO A 320 12.10 -18.82 9.96
CA PRO A 320 12.96 -19.99 9.72
C PRO A 320 12.27 -21.34 9.95
N GLU A 321 11.18 -21.38 10.71
CA GLU A 321 10.39 -22.57 11.02
C GLU A 321 9.61 -23.12 9.83
N HIS A 322 9.49 -22.37 8.72
CA HIS A 322 8.76 -22.81 7.53
C HIS A 322 9.27 -24.13 6.94
N ILE A 323 10.57 -24.45 7.13
CA ILE A 323 11.19 -25.70 6.65
C ILE A 323 11.04 -26.87 7.63
N LEU A 324 10.56 -26.65 8.85
CA LEU A 324 10.46 -27.70 9.86
C LEU A 324 9.39 -28.73 9.49
N THR A 325 9.65 -29.99 9.84
CA THR A 325 8.70 -31.09 9.67
C THR A 325 7.68 -31.12 10.82
N VAL A 326 8.12 -30.77 12.02
CA VAL A 326 7.31 -30.67 13.24
C VAL A 326 7.58 -29.32 13.88
N VAL A 327 6.52 -28.58 14.19
CA VAL A 327 6.58 -27.28 14.87
C VAL A 327 6.10 -27.49 16.30
N GLU A 328 6.96 -27.23 17.28
CA GLU A 328 6.58 -27.29 18.70
C GLU A 328 5.93 -25.98 19.13
N ARG A 329 5.21 -25.99 20.28
CA ARG A 329 4.54 -24.79 20.79
C ARG A 329 5.52 -23.63 21.07
N SER A 330 6.75 -23.93 21.48
CA SER A 330 7.83 -22.94 21.66
C SER A 330 8.25 -22.27 20.35
N ASN A 331 8.32 -23.05 19.26
CA ASN A 331 8.58 -22.52 17.92
C ASN A 331 7.42 -21.64 17.46
N ALA A 332 6.19 -22.12 17.62
CA ALA A 332 4.98 -21.37 17.28
C ALA A 332 4.90 -20.03 18.04
N GLN A 333 5.25 -20.02 19.33
CA GLN A 333 5.33 -18.78 20.11
C GLN A 333 6.40 -17.83 19.56
N SER A 334 7.59 -18.35 19.21
CA SER A 334 8.67 -17.55 18.63
C SER A 334 8.27 -16.91 17.29
N VAL A 335 7.46 -17.61 16.48
CA VAL A 335 6.89 -17.07 15.24
C VAL A 335 5.97 -15.89 15.52
N VAL A 336 5.05 -16.03 16.49
CA VAL A 336 4.16 -14.93 16.90
C VAL A 336 4.95 -13.76 17.44
N ASP A 337 5.96 -13.99 18.29
CA ASP A 337 6.77 -12.93 18.88
C ASP A 337 7.52 -12.11 17.81
N ARG A 338 8.14 -12.77 16.81
CA ARG A 338 8.79 -12.08 15.68
C ARG A 338 7.79 -11.32 14.81
N MET A 339 6.60 -11.86 14.62
CA MET A 339 5.55 -11.22 13.83
C MET A 339 4.99 -9.97 14.56
N GLU A 340 4.81 -10.02 15.88
CA GLU A 340 4.45 -8.84 16.68
C GLU A 340 5.52 -7.74 16.62
N LEU A 341 6.80 -8.11 16.66
CA LEU A 341 7.90 -7.17 16.44
C LEU A 341 7.83 -6.55 15.04
N MET A 342 7.59 -7.35 14.00
CA MET A 342 7.41 -6.84 12.63
C MET A 342 6.23 -5.87 12.53
N LYS A 343 5.10 -6.18 13.17
CA LYS A 343 3.95 -5.27 13.24
C LYS A 343 4.33 -3.94 13.90
N SER A 344 5.02 -3.98 15.04
CA SER A 344 5.50 -2.79 15.74
C SER A 344 6.42 -1.95 14.85
N ASP A 345 7.34 -2.59 14.13
CA ASP A 345 8.25 -1.91 13.20
C ASP A 345 7.50 -1.27 12.03
N ILE A 346 6.48 -1.92 11.46
CA ILE A 346 5.63 -1.34 10.41
C ILE A 346 4.87 -0.11 10.94
N LEU A 347 4.28 -0.20 12.14
CA LEU A 347 3.59 0.94 12.76
C LEU A 347 4.53 2.12 12.98
N LEU A 348 5.78 1.86 13.37
CA LEU A 348 6.78 2.90 13.52
C LEU A 348 7.23 3.48 12.17
N LEU A 349 7.44 2.63 11.16
CA LEU A 349 7.76 3.07 9.80
C LEU A 349 6.67 3.96 9.20
N ARG A 350 5.39 3.70 9.50
CA ARG A 350 4.29 4.60 9.11
C ARG A 350 4.51 6.01 9.67
N LYS A 351 4.77 6.13 10.97
CA LYS A 351 5.06 7.42 11.63
C LYS A 351 6.29 8.10 11.04
N LEU A 352 7.40 7.38 10.94
CA LEU A 352 8.66 7.91 10.41
C LEU A 352 8.52 8.38 8.95
N HIS A 353 7.78 7.63 8.12
CA HIS A 353 7.52 8.01 6.74
C HIS A 353 6.63 9.26 6.61
N GLU A 354 5.81 9.55 7.61
CA GLU A 354 5.09 10.83 7.71
C GLU A 354 5.95 11.98 8.28
N GLY A 355 7.18 11.69 8.70
CA GLY A 355 8.06 12.65 9.36
C GLY A 355 7.66 12.91 10.81
N GLU A 356 6.83 12.04 11.40
CA GLU A 356 6.35 12.17 12.77
C GLU A 356 7.43 11.71 13.77
N TRP A 357 7.58 12.49 14.83
CA TRP A 357 8.54 12.19 15.89
C TRP A 357 8.12 10.94 16.69
N CYS A 358 9.04 9.99 16.86
CA CYS A 358 8.75 8.68 17.46
C CYS A 358 8.83 8.64 19.00
N TYR A 359 9.26 9.72 19.66
CA TYR A 359 9.37 9.78 21.13
C TYR A 359 8.35 10.74 21.76
N PRO A 360 8.03 10.57 23.05
CA PRO A 360 7.31 11.59 23.80
C PRO A 360 8.06 12.92 23.83
N ASN A 361 7.33 14.02 23.94
CA ASN A 361 7.90 15.37 24.05
C ASN A 361 8.72 15.49 25.35
N LYS A 362 10.05 15.58 25.22
CA LYS A 362 10.98 15.61 26.35
C LYS A 362 12.20 16.49 26.06
N LYS A 363 12.55 17.38 27.00
CA LYS A 363 13.77 18.18 26.92
C LYS A 363 15.02 17.29 26.84
N PRO A 364 16.10 17.72 26.16
CA PRO A 364 16.29 19.02 25.51
C PRO A 364 15.76 19.10 24.06
N VAL A 365 15.07 18.08 23.56
CA VAL A 365 14.58 18.05 22.17
C VAL A 365 13.26 18.83 22.07
N GLU A 366 13.32 19.98 21.41
CA GLU A 366 12.21 20.91 21.27
C GLU A 366 11.46 20.70 19.95
N PHE A 367 10.41 21.49 19.71
CA PHE A 367 9.63 21.38 18.48
C PHE A 367 10.50 21.55 17.23
N TRP A 368 11.41 22.52 17.25
CA TRP A 368 12.34 22.76 16.15
C TRP A 368 13.16 21.53 15.78
N ASP A 369 13.69 20.84 16.80
CA ASP A 369 14.52 19.64 16.66
C ASP A 369 13.70 18.50 16.03
N ARG A 370 12.48 18.27 16.53
CA ARG A 370 11.58 17.24 16.00
C ARG A 370 11.19 17.50 14.55
N ASN A 371 10.96 18.76 14.19
CA ASN A 371 10.58 19.16 12.84
C ASN A 371 11.69 18.89 11.80
N ARG A 372 12.94 18.68 12.22
CA ARG A 372 14.02 18.27 11.30
C ARG A 372 13.72 16.92 10.63
N LEU A 373 13.05 16.00 11.35
CA LEU A 373 12.63 14.72 10.77
C LEU A 373 11.62 14.93 9.63
N TYR A 374 10.63 15.79 9.84
CA TYR A 374 9.68 16.16 8.78
C TYR A 374 10.39 16.79 7.59
N LEU A 375 11.34 17.71 7.81
CA LEU A 375 12.09 18.31 6.72
C LEU A 375 12.98 17.32 5.98
N LEU A 376 13.60 16.37 6.66
CA LEU A 376 14.37 15.30 6.01
C LEU A 376 13.46 14.42 5.12
N ILE A 377 12.33 13.95 5.67
CA ILE A 377 11.48 12.97 4.98
C ILE A 377 10.57 13.63 3.95
N LYS A 378 9.88 14.73 4.29
CA LYS A 378 8.88 15.38 3.44
C LYS A 378 9.38 16.65 2.74
N GLY A 379 10.33 17.36 3.36
CA GLY A 379 10.95 18.56 2.77
C GLY A 379 11.94 18.20 1.67
N LEU A 380 12.94 17.38 2.00
CA LEU A 380 13.98 16.89 1.09
C LEU A 380 13.57 15.63 0.33
N ASN A 381 12.44 15.01 0.68
CA ASN A 381 11.91 13.80 0.04
C ASN A 381 12.90 12.61 0.11
N HIS A 382 13.44 12.36 1.30
CA HIS A 382 14.50 11.35 1.51
C HIS A 382 14.03 10.21 2.44
N ALA A 383 13.11 9.39 1.94
CA ALA A 383 12.59 8.23 2.68
C ALA A 383 13.55 7.03 2.69
N GLU A 384 14.63 7.09 1.90
CA GLU A 384 15.63 6.03 1.77
C GLU A 384 16.42 5.80 3.07
N CYS A 385 16.40 6.75 4.01
CA CYS A 385 17.01 6.60 5.34
C CYS A 385 16.14 5.83 6.35
N LEU A 386 14.89 5.46 6.01
CA LEU A 386 13.97 4.79 6.92
C LEU A 386 14.49 3.48 7.52
N PRO A 387 15.21 2.58 6.82
CA PRO A 387 15.79 1.37 7.44
C PRO A 387 16.74 1.70 8.59
N PHE A 388 17.53 2.77 8.43
CA PHE A 388 18.44 3.23 9.46
C PHE A 388 17.71 3.95 10.60
N LEU A 389 16.74 4.83 10.30
CA LEU A 389 15.93 5.49 11.33
C LEU A 389 15.10 4.50 12.16
N LEU A 390 14.65 3.40 11.55
CA LEU A 390 13.99 2.31 12.25
C LEU A 390 14.91 1.61 13.26
N SER A 391 16.22 1.51 12.98
CA SER A 391 17.19 1.05 13.98
C SER A 391 17.50 2.14 15.00
N ALA A 392 17.70 3.38 14.54
CA ALA A 392 18.13 4.50 15.37
C ALA A 392 17.12 4.86 16.47
N GLN A 393 15.83 4.56 16.29
CA GLN A 393 14.81 4.71 17.34
C GLN A 393 15.16 3.99 18.65
N LEU A 394 15.97 2.92 18.58
CA LEU A 394 16.39 2.15 19.76
C LEU A 394 17.32 2.95 20.67
N LEU A 395 17.88 4.05 20.18
CA LEU A 395 18.69 4.98 20.97
C LEU A 395 17.80 5.90 21.81
N ASP A 396 18.43 6.66 22.71
CA ASP A 396 17.73 7.74 23.39
C ASP A 396 17.41 8.90 22.42
N HIS A 397 16.41 9.71 22.81
CA HIS A 397 15.89 10.79 21.97
C HIS A 397 16.94 11.87 21.61
N LYS A 398 18.04 12.00 22.36
CA LYS A 398 19.10 12.98 22.07
C LYS A 398 20.01 12.48 20.94
N GLU A 399 20.43 11.22 21.01
CA GLU A 399 21.26 10.60 19.96
C GLU A 399 20.46 10.49 18.66
N PHE A 400 19.19 10.07 18.71
CA PHE A 400 18.32 10.04 17.53
C PHE A 400 18.16 11.44 16.90
N ASN A 401 17.95 12.47 17.72
CA ASN A 401 17.91 13.85 17.23
C ASN A 401 19.20 14.28 16.52
N LEU A 402 20.36 13.97 17.11
CA LEU A 402 21.65 14.31 16.49
C LEU A 402 21.82 13.61 15.14
N ILE A 403 21.43 12.34 15.04
CA ILE A 403 21.40 11.60 13.77
C ILE A 403 20.53 12.30 12.73
N VAL A 404 19.29 12.67 13.08
CA VAL A 404 18.37 13.33 12.15
C VAL A 404 18.93 14.66 11.65
N GLN A 405 19.53 15.47 12.54
CA GLN A 405 20.15 16.75 12.16
C GLN A 405 21.34 16.56 11.23
N VAL A 406 22.21 15.60 11.51
CA VAL A 406 23.35 15.26 10.65
C VAL A 406 22.87 14.82 9.27
N LEU A 407 21.89 13.91 9.22
CA LEU A 407 21.35 13.41 7.95
C LEU A 407 20.67 14.52 7.14
N GLU A 408 19.89 15.37 7.79
CA GLU A 408 19.18 16.49 7.14
C GLU A 408 20.16 17.44 6.43
N LEU A 409 21.21 17.91 7.14
CA LEU A 409 22.21 18.80 6.56
C LEU A 409 23.06 18.11 5.48
N PHE A 410 23.47 16.87 5.74
CA PHE A 410 24.28 16.07 4.82
C PHE A 410 23.53 15.81 3.50
N VAL A 411 22.27 15.35 3.58
CA VAL A 411 21.45 15.02 2.40
C VAL A 411 21.24 16.24 1.52
N PHE A 412 21.01 17.42 2.11
CA PHE A 412 20.87 18.64 1.34
C PHE A 412 22.14 18.95 0.53
N ARG A 413 23.31 18.89 1.19
CA ARG A 413 24.59 19.14 0.50
C ARG A 413 24.94 18.08 -0.52
N PHE A 414 24.89 16.81 -0.14
CA PHE A 414 25.38 15.69 -0.93
C PHE A 414 24.42 15.32 -2.07
N LEU A 415 23.13 15.15 -1.77
CA LEU A 415 22.14 14.69 -2.76
C LEU A 415 21.41 15.86 -3.42
N THR A 416 20.83 16.76 -2.64
CA THR A 416 19.92 17.80 -3.18
C THR A 416 20.65 18.80 -4.06
N VAL A 417 21.77 19.33 -3.59
CA VAL A 417 22.59 20.30 -4.35
C VAL A 417 23.75 19.61 -5.05
N GLY A 418 24.45 18.70 -4.37
CA GLY A 418 25.59 17.96 -4.91
C GLY A 418 25.23 17.04 -6.08
N LYS A 419 23.96 16.58 -6.18
CA LYS A 419 23.45 15.65 -7.20
C LYS A 419 24.25 14.33 -7.25
N MET A 420 24.81 13.93 -6.12
CA MET A 420 25.61 12.71 -6.01
C MET A 420 24.74 11.45 -6.09
N TYR A 421 25.34 10.34 -6.53
CA TYR A 421 24.67 9.05 -6.53
C TYR A 421 24.45 8.52 -5.11
N ILE A 422 23.24 8.03 -4.83
CA ILE A 422 22.83 7.63 -3.48
C ILE A 422 23.41 6.27 -3.03
N GLY A 423 23.96 5.45 -3.93
CA GLY A 423 24.30 4.05 -3.64
C GLY A 423 25.23 3.86 -2.43
N ASP A 424 26.30 4.65 -2.33
CA ASP A 424 27.22 4.57 -1.19
C ASP A 424 26.54 4.97 0.14
N LEU A 425 25.63 5.94 0.08
CA LEU A 425 24.84 6.36 1.23
C LEU A 425 23.86 5.27 1.69
N LEU A 426 23.22 4.55 0.76
CA LEU A 426 22.36 3.40 1.09
C LEU A 426 23.17 2.28 1.75
N SER A 427 24.39 2.03 1.26
CA SER A 427 25.30 1.05 1.88
C SER A 427 25.61 1.40 3.33
N ILE A 428 25.94 2.68 3.59
CA ILE A 428 26.18 3.19 4.95
C ILE A 428 24.93 3.04 5.82
N TYR A 429 23.74 3.42 5.32
CA TYR A 429 22.50 3.27 6.09
C TYR A 429 22.24 1.84 6.50
N ASN A 430 22.36 0.90 5.58
CA ASN A 430 22.10 -0.51 5.88
C ASN A 430 23.15 -1.07 6.85
N GLU A 431 24.43 -0.82 6.62
CA GLU A 431 25.50 -1.28 7.51
C GLU A 431 25.33 -0.72 8.93
N GLU A 432 25.07 0.58 9.05
CA GLU A 432 24.88 1.24 10.35
C GLU A 432 23.57 0.81 11.02
N ALA A 433 22.51 0.52 10.27
CA ALA A 433 21.25 0.01 10.81
C ALA A 433 21.42 -1.33 11.53
N ALA A 434 22.09 -2.29 10.89
CA ALA A 434 22.35 -3.61 11.49
C ALA A 434 23.37 -3.52 12.62
N TYR A 435 24.45 -2.75 12.43
CA TYR A 435 25.45 -2.54 13.47
C TYR A 435 24.85 -1.93 14.73
N LEU A 436 23.97 -0.93 14.59
CA LEU A 436 23.30 -0.25 15.71
C LEU A 436 22.44 -1.23 16.50
N ARG A 437 21.62 -2.06 15.84
CA ARG A 437 20.77 -3.04 16.53
C ARG A 437 21.59 -3.98 17.42
N LEU A 438 22.74 -4.44 16.94
CA LEU A 438 23.65 -5.31 17.69
C LEU A 438 24.43 -4.58 18.79
N ASN A 439 24.61 -3.26 18.68
CA ASN A 439 25.48 -2.46 19.56
C ASN A 439 24.75 -1.25 20.17
N THR A 440 23.44 -1.39 20.43
CA THR A 440 22.56 -0.26 20.80
C THR A 440 23.09 0.53 22.00
N ALA A 441 23.62 -0.15 23.02
CA ALA A 441 24.11 0.49 24.24
C ALA A 441 25.38 1.34 24.04
N THR A 442 26.17 1.05 23.02
CA THR A 442 27.47 1.71 22.76
C THR A 442 27.48 2.57 21.50
N TYR A 443 26.41 2.52 20.70
CA TYR A 443 26.32 3.29 19.46
C TYR A 443 26.26 4.80 19.75
N LYS A 444 26.95 5.60 18.91
CA LYS A 444 26.99 7.06 18.98
C LYS A 444 26.93 7.67 17.59
N ALA A 445 26.24 8.80 17.46
CA ALA A 445 26.10 9.52 16.19
C ALA A 445 27.45 9.90 15.55
N SER A 446 28.51 10.08 16.35
CA SER A 446 29.87 10.36 15.87
C SER A 446 30.41 9.28 14.92
N ARG A 447 29.98 8.02 15.07
CA ARG A 447 30.34 6.94 14.15
C ARG A 447 29.74 7.15 12.76
N LEU A 448 28.45 7.51 12.70
CA LEU A 448 27.78 7.85 11.44
C LEU A 448 28.48 9.04 10.78
N ILE A 449 28.76 10.10 11.53
CA ILE A 449 29.45 11.30 11.04
C ILE A 449 30.79 10.92 10.39
N ALA A 450 31.61 10.09 11.06
CA ALA A 450 32.89 9.65 10.53
C ALA A 450 32.78 8.90 9.18
N LYS A 451 31.67 8.18 8.95
CA LYS A 451 31.40 7.51 7.67
C LYS A 451 30.86 8.43 6.59
N LEU A 452 30.12 9.46 6.96
CA LEU A 452 29.55 10.43 6.01
C LEU A 452 30.57 11.49 5.58
N GLN A 453 31.56 11.82 6.41
CA GLN A 453 32.59 12.82 6.11
C GLN A 453 33.34 12.57 4.78
N PRO A 454 33.79 11.34 4.45
CA PRO A 454 34.37 11.05 3.14
C PRO A 454 33.44 11.32 1.96
N LEU A 455 32.13 11.03 2.10
CA LEU A 455 31.15 11.33 1.07
C LEU A 455 30.91 12.84 0.94
N GLN A 456 30.82 13.56 2.06
CA GLN A 456 30.67 15.02 2.02
C GLN A 456 31.86 15.69 1.31
N ALA A 457 33.08 15.18 1.51
CA ALA A 457 34.29 15.70 0.87
C ALA A 457 34.27 15.58 -0.66
N MET A 458 33.46 14.68 -1.23
CA MET A 458 33.25 14.59 -2.69
C MET A 458 32.53 15.84 -3.24
N VAL A 459 31.78 16.55 -2.39
CA VAL A 459 31.13 17.82 -2.71
C VAL A 459 31.85 18.94 -1.95
N SER A 460 33.01 19.32 -2.47
CA SER A 460 33.83 20.41 -1.93
C SER A 460 33.03 21.72 -1.80
N ASP A 461 33.48 22.67 -0.98
CA ASP A 461 32.81 23.97 -0.84
C ASP A 461 32.70 24.70 -2.19
N GLU A 462 33.71 24.56 -3.06
CA GLU A 462 33.70 25.14 -4.40
C GLU A 462 32.61 24.50 -5.28
N THR A 463 32.56 23.16 -5.32
CA THR A 463 31.54 22.41 -6.06
C THR A 463 30.13 22.72 -5.54
N PHE A 464 29.96 22.71 -4.22
CA PHE A 464 28.69 23.02 -3.57
C PHE A 464 28.25 24.45 -3.91
N ARG A 465 29.16 25.42 -3.81
CA ARG A 465 28.93 26.83 -4.14
C ARG A 465 28.52 27.03 -5.60
N HIS A 466 29.12 26.27 -6.52
CA HIS A 466 28.75 26.29 -7.93
C HIS A 466 27.37 25.68 -8.16
N HIS A 467 27.10 24.48 -7.64
CA HIS A 467 25.81 23.82 -7.81
C HIS A 467 24.62 24.56 -7.16
N LEU A 468 24.86 25.43 -6.18
CA LEU A 468 23.83 26.32 -5.66
C LEU A 468 23.26 27.29 -6.70
N ASP A 469 23.96 27.55 -7.81
CA ASP A 469 23.40 28.33 -8.94
C ASP A 469 22.21 27.64 -9.60
N ASP A 470 22.16 26.30 -9.54
CA ASP A 470 21.07 25.51 -10.10
C ASP A 470 19.85 25.43 -9.16
N LEU A 471 19.98 25.91 -7.92
CA LEU A 471 18.91 25.92 -6.93
C LEU A 471 17.93 27.06 -7.23
N VAL A 472 17.11 26.90 -8.26
CA VAL A 472 16.22 27.95 -8.77
C VAL A 472 14.74 27.65 -8.50
N TYR A 473 13.93 28.70 -8.52
CA TYR A 473 12.48 28.59 -8.50
C TYR A 473 11.93 28.08 -9.85
N TYR A 474 11.05 27.10 -9.79
CA TYR A 474 10.34 26.55 -10.94
C TYR A 474 8.85 26.90 -10.87
N ARG A 475 8.30 27.44 -11.96
CA ARG A 475 6.86 27.75 -12.07
C ARG A 475 6.00 26.50 -12.15
N SER A 476 6.50 25.45 -12.80
CA SER A 476 5.77 24.20 -13.01
C SER A 476 6.74 23.06 -13.27
N GLY A 477 6.30 21.82 -13.03
CA GLY A 477 7.00 20.59 -13.41
C GLY A 477 8.11 20.13 -12.45
N LYS A 478 8.57 20.98 -11.53
CA LYS A 478 9.55 20.63 -10.50
C LYS A 478 9.14 21.18 -9.13
N SER A 479 9.59 20.50 -8.08
CA SER A 479 9.34 20.89 -6.70
C SER A 479 10.24 22.05 -6.26
N ASN A 480 9.64 23.08 -5.64
CA ASN A 480 10.40 24.18 -5.02
C ASN A 480 10.73 23.92 -3.54
N LYS A 481 10.43 22.72 -3.02
CA LYS A 481 10.76 22.36 -1.63
C LYS A 481 12.26 22.53 -1.30
N PRO A 482 13.22 22.18 -2.17
CA PRO A 482 14.65 22.41 -1.91
C PRO A 482 15.01 23.88 -1.66
N VAL A 483 14.48 24.81 -2.49
CA VAL A 483 14.70 26.26 -2.33
C VAL A 483 14.09 26.73 -1.01
N LYS A 484 12.86 26.31 -0.73
CA LYS A 484 12.16 26.67 0.50
C LYS A 484 12.90 26.17 1.74
N TYR A 485 13.36 24.92 1.70
CA TYR A 485 14.16 24.30 2.75
C TYR A 485 15.46 25.07 2.97
N PHE A 486 16.17 25.41 1.89
CA PHE A 486 17.41 26.17 1.95
C PHE A 486 17.23 27.51 2.66
N LEU A 487 16.25 28.32 2.22
CA LEU A 487 15.98 29.63 2.80
C LEU A 487 15.52 29.53 4.26
N LEU A 488 14.74 28.50 4.59
CA LEU A 488 14.29 28.27 5.96
C LEU A 488 15.47 27.88 6.88
N THR A 489 16.38 27.03 6.40
CA THR A 489 17.59 26.68 7.15
C THR A 489 18.50 27.90 7.31
N VAL A 490 18.69 28.70 6.25
CA VAL A 490 19.42 29.97 6.31
C VAL A 490 18.82 30.92 7.36
N GLU A 491 17.49 31.05 7.44
CA GLU A 491 16.83 31.85 8.48
C GLU A 491 17.26 31.44 9.89
N TYR A 492 17.24 30.15 10.20
CA TYR A 492 17.58 29.66 11.53
C TYR A 492 19.04 29.91 11.90
N PHE A 493 19.96 29.91 10.94
CA PHE A 493 21.40 30.12 11.19
C PHE A 493 21.86 31.56 10.92
N TYR A 494 20.99 32.43 10.41
CA TYR A 494 21.34 33.81 10.08
C TYR A 494 21.90 34.60 11.28
N PRO A 495 21.33 34.53 12.50
CA PRO A 495 21.88 35.24 13.65
C PRO A 495 23.32 34.82 13.98
N TRP A 496 23.63 33.52 13.95
CA TRP A 496 24.98 32.99 14.18
C TRP A 496 25.95 33.46 13.09
N TYR A 497 25.52 33.41 11.83
CA TYR A 497 26.35 33.86 10.72
C TYR A 497 26.67 35.35 10.84
N ASN A 498 25.67 36.18 11.16
CA ASN A 498 25.84 37.62 11.31
C ASN A 498 26.68 38.00 12.54
N ALA A 499 26.76 37.12 13.55
CA ALA A 499 27.65 37.25 14.69
C ALA A 499 29.12 36.83 14.39
N GLY A 500 29.44 36.50 13.14
CA GLY A 500 30.81 36.19 12.68
C GLY A 500 31.06 34.73 12.32
N ALA A 501 30.04 33.85 12.43
CA ALA A 501 30.11 32.44 12.02
C ALA A 501 31.28 31.65 12.62
N THR A 502 31.61 31.89 13.89
CA THR A 502 32.71 31.20 14.59
C THR A 502 32.24 29.92 15.27
N GLY A 503 33.06 28.87 15.24
CA GLY A 503 32.79 27.60 15.92
C GLY A 503 31.78 26.71 15.20
N ILE A 504 31.08 25.86 15.94
CA ILE A 504 30.03 24.98 15.41
C ILE A 504 28.81 25.84 15.04
N PRO A 505 28.20 25.65 13.87
CA PRO A 505 26.96 26.34 13.50
C PRO A 505 25.89 26.22 14.57
N THR A 506 25.34 27.35 15.01
CA THR A 506 24.25 27.40 16.00
C THR A 506 23.00 28.01 15.38
N ASN A 507 21.86 27.35 15.60
CA ASN A 507 20.56 27.82 15.15
C ASN A 507 19.87 28.66 16.25
N SER A 508 19.05 29.62 15.83
CA SER A 508 18.11 30.33 16.69
C SER A 508 16.76 29.62 16.72
N LYS A 509 16.40 29.05 17.87
CA LYS A 509 15.12 28.34 18.08
C LYS A 509 14.01 29.23 18.61
N GLU A 510 14.26 30.53 18.78
CA GLU A 510 13.34 31.46 19.45
C GLU A 510 11.98 31.56 18.75
N LYS A 511 11.95 31.42 17.42
CA LYS A 511 10.73 31.38 16.61
C LYS A 511 10.78 30.19 15.68
N THR A 512 9.80 29.30 15.78
CA THR A 512 9.66 28.16 14.89
C THR A 512 8.69 28.50 13.77
N HIS A 513 9.09 28.26 12.53
CA HIS A 513 8.28 28.49 11.34
C HIS A 513 7.81 27.15 10.78
N ASP A 514 6.51 27.04 10.50
CA ASP A 514 5.94 25.88 9.83
C ASP A 514 6.32 25.89 8.35
N PHE A 515 6.86 24.76 7.87
CA PHE A 515 7.25 24.60 6.48
C PHE A 515 6.05 24.62 5.53
N ASN A 516 4.83 24.36 6.00
CA ASN A 516 3.63 24.37 5.17
C ASN A 516 2.97 25.77 5.09
N ASP A 517 3.12 26.60 6.12
CA ASP A 517 2.45 27.91 6.22
C ASP A 517 3.28 29.10 5.71
N ILE A 518 4.53 28.84 5.34
CA ILE A 518 5.42 29.81 4.71
C ILE A 518 5.44 29.57 3.19
N SER A 519 5.70 30.60 2.38
CA SER A 519 5.82 30.48 0.92
C SER A 519 7.07 31.19 0.42
N ILE A 520 7.52 30.82 -0.78
CA ILE A 520 8.62 31.51 -1.46
C ILE A 520 8.06 32.80 -2.05
N GLU A 521 8.79 33.88 -1.83
CA GLU A 521 8.51 35.20 -2.37
C GLU A 521 9.66 35.65 -3.29
N HIS A 522 9.31 36.33 -4.38
CA HIS A 522 10.22 36.95 -5.33
C HIS A 522 10.43 38.42 -4.99
N ILE A 523 11.66 38.80 -4.64
CA ILE A 523 11.99 40.17 -4.22
C ILE A 523 11.79 41.15 -5.38
N TYR A 524 12.44 40.90 -6.51
CA TYR A 524 12.01 41.40 -7.81
C TYR A 524 10.86 40.54 -8.32
N PRO A 525 9.71 41.11 -8.70
CA PRO A 525 8.50 40.37 -9.06
C PRO A 525 8.68 39.23 -10.05
N HIS A 526 7.98 38.13 -9.82
CA HIS A 526 7.95 37.05 -10.80
C HIS A 526 7.27 37.48 -12.10
N ALA A 527 6.16 38.22 -12.02
CA ALA A 527 5.44 38.80 -13.14
C ALA A 527 5.50 40.34 -13.11
N ALA A 528 6.72 40.88 -13.30
CA ALA A 528 6.94 42.32 -13.35
C ALA A 528 6.08 43.00 -14.42
N ASN A 529 5.34 44.03 -14.01
CA ASN A 529 4.58 44.88 -14.92
C ASN A 529 5.49 45.90 -15.63
N ALA A 530 4.95 46.66 -16.59
CA ALA A 530 5.73 47.59 -17.40
C ALA A 530 6.48 48.68 -16.58
N SER A 531 5.97 49.06 -15.40
CA SER A 531 6.62 50.05 -14.53
C SER A 531 7.76 49.49 -13.68
N VAL A 532 7.80 48.17 -13.47
CA VAL A 532 8.81 47.49 -12.63
C VAL A 532 9.79 46.67 -13.47
N PHE A 533 9.49 46.43 -14.74
CA PHE A 533 10.24 45.57 -15.63
C PHE A 533 11.71 46.01 -15.77
N ASP A 534 12.63 45.11 -15.38
CA ASP A 534 14.07 45.27 -15.57
C ASP A 534 14.62 44.11 -16.40
N THR A 535 15.03 44.42 -17.64
CA THR A 535 15.61 43.47 -18.59
C THR A 535 16.82 42.72 -18.02
N ALA A 536 17.62 43.37 -17.17
CA ALA A 536 18.78 42.73 -16.55
C ALA A 536 18.35 41.67 -15.51
N MET A 537 17.26 41.91 -14.78
CA MET A 537 16.75 41.03 -13.73
C MET A 537 15.98 39.83 -14.26
N GLU A 538 15.30 39.96 -15.41
CA GLU A 538 14.44 38.91 -15.95
C GLU A 538 15.16 37.56 -16.14
N SER A 539 16.43 37.58 -16.53
CA SER A 539 17.23 36.37 -16.72
C SER A 539 17.58 35.66 -15.39
N TYR A 540 17.54 36.39 -14.27
CA TYR A 540 18.05 35.92 -12.98
C TYR A 540 16.99 35.89 -11.88
N LYS A 541 15.75 36.34 -12.15
CA LYS A 541 14.69 36.48 -11.13
C LYS A 541 14.32 35.21 -10.38
N ASN A 542 14.64 34.03 -10.91
CA ASN A 542 14.36 32.74 -10.26
C ASN A 542 15.55 32.18 -9.45
N GLN A 543 16.68 32.89 -9.37
CA GLN A 543 17.84 32.45 -8.59
C GLN A 543 17.69 32.78 -7.11
N ILE A 544 18.33 32.01 -6.23
CA ILE A 544 18.23 32.15 -4.76
C ILE A 544 18.44 33.57 -4.24
N GLY A 545 19.26 34.39 -4.90
CA GLY A 545 19.49 35.79 -4.54
C GLY A 545 18.23 36.65 -4.57
N ASN A 546 17.30 36.35 -5.48
CA ASN A 546 16.02 37.05 -5.63
C ASN A 546 14.87 36.40 -4.86
N LEU A 547 15.14 35.33 -4.11
CA LEU A 547 14.11 34.57 -3.42
C LEU A 547 14.21 34.77 -1.91
N THR A 548 13.08 34.96 -1.27
CA THR A 548 12.95 34.94 0.19
C THR A 548 11.73 34.12 0.62
N LEU A 549 11.47 34.08 1.92
CA LEU A 549 10.29 33.45 2.49
C LEU A 549 9.37 34.50 3.10
N LEU A 550 8.05 34.30 2.99
CA LEU A 550 7.03 35.10 3.67
C LEU A 550 5.87 34.21 4.13
N GLY A 551 5.10 34.68 5.12
CA GLY A 551 3.82 34.06 5.45
C GLY A 551 2.86 34.16 4.26
N ASN A 552 1.96 33.21 4.10
CA ASN A 552 1.07 33.16 2.92
C ASN A 552 0.20 34.42 2.73
N GLU A 553 -0.20 35.09 3.82
CA GLU A 553 -0.95 36.36 3.77
C GLU A 553 -0.05 37.52 3.32
N ASP A 554 1.11 37.68 3.96
CA ASP A 554 2.09 38.73 3.64
C ASP A 554 2.60 38.62 2.20
N ASN A 555 2.79 37.39 1.72
CA ASN A 555 3.22 37.13 0.35
C ASN A 555 2.16 37.60 -0.66
N LYS A 556 0.87 37.34 -0.41
CA LYS A 556 -0.22 37.84 -1.25
C LYS A 556 -0.32 39.37 -1.22
N ALA A 557 0.04 40.00 -0.10
CA ALA A 557 -0.04 41.45 0.05
C ALA A 557 1.04 42.18 -0.79
N GLY A 558 2.21 41.57 -0.99
CA GLY A 558 3.29 42.14 -1.82
C GLY A 558 3.30 41.65 -3.28
N ASP A 559 2.88 40.40 -3.54
CA ASP A 559 2.75 39.74 -4.85
C ASP A 559 3.73 40.24 -5.94
N ASN A 560 3.24 41.03 -6.92
CA ASN A 560 4.04 41.51 -8.05
C ASN A 560 4.45 42.99 -7.94
N ASP A 561 4.41 43.57 -6.74
CA ASP A 561 4.79 44.96 -6.48
C ASP A 561 6.31 45.16 -6.51
N ASP A 562 6.74 46.41 -6.69
CA ASP A 562 8.16 46.74 -6.62
C ASP A 562 8.76 46.58 -5.21
N PHE A 563 10.09 46.56 -5.13
CA PHE A 563 10.80 46.40 -3.87
C PHE A 563 10.46 47.50 -2.85
N ALA A 564 10.29 48.75 -3.30
CA ALA A 564 9.97 49.87 -2.42
C ALA A 564 8.61 49.69 -1.74
N THR A 565 7.64 49.16 -2.47
CA THR A 565 6.29 48.85 -1.97
C THR A 565 6.29 47.64 -1.05
N LYS A 566 7.15 46.64 -1.31
CA LYS A 566 7.30 45.44 -0.47
C LYS A 566 8.12 45.67 0.82
N LEU A 567 8.95 46.70 0.87
CA LEU A 567 9.86 46.96 2.00
C LEU A 567 9.17 47.02 3.39
N PRO A 568 7.99 47.67 3.57
CA PRO A 568 7.26 47.64 4.84
C PRO A 568 6.82 46.22 5.27
N ILE A 569 6.51 45.35 4.31
CA ILE A 569 6.17 43.94 4.58
C ILE A 569 7.41 43.20 5.09
N TYR A 570 8.58 43.42 4.48
CA TYR A 570 9.84 42.82 4.94
C TYR A 570 10.25 43.30 6.33
N LEU A 571 10.07 44.59 6.65
CA LEU A 571 10.35 45.17 7.96
C LEU A 571 9.45 44.63 9.08
N SER A 572 8.19 44.31 8.75
CA SER A 572 7.22 43.74 9.69
C SER A 572 7.29 42.21 9.78
N SER A 573 8.00 41.55 8.87
CA SER A 573 8.18 40.10 8.83
C SER A 573 8.76 39.55 10.15
N SER A 574 8.29 38.37 10.55
CA SER A 574 8.84 37.64 11.68
C SER A 574 10.23 37.02 11.41
N LEU A 575 10.65 36.98 10.13
CA LEU A 575 11.86 36.33 9.65
C LEU A 575 13.03 37.32 9.65
N SER A 576 14.14 36.92 10.26
CA SER A 576 15.36 37.71 10.40
C SER A 576 16.00 38.04 9.05
N ILE A 577 15.99 37.10 8.10
CA ILE A 577 16.54 37.31 6.74
C ILE A 577 15.77 38.39 5.97
N ASN A 578 14.52 38.66 6.34
CA ASN A 578 13.76 39.77 5.77
C ASN A 578 14.02 41.06 6.55
N LYS A 579 13.71 41.04 7.84
CA LYS A 579 13.71 42.23 8.69
C LYS A 579 15.11 42.83 8.91
N ASN A 580 16.13 41.98 9.05
CA ASN A 580 17.48 42.40 9.44
C ASN A 580 18.49 42.37 8.29
N TRP A 581 18.18 41.67 7.19
CA TRP A 581 19.06 41.60 6.02
C TRP A 581 18.43 42.22 4.79
N LEU A 582 17.30 41.71 4.31
CA LEU A 582 16.70 42.23 3.09
C LEU A 582 16.35 43.73 3.22
N ALA A 583 15.85 44.15 4.39
CA ALA A 583 15.51 45.53 4.65
C ALA A 583 16.71 46.49 4.77
N THR A 584 17.97 46.00 4.71
CA THR A 584 19.16 46.88 4.68
C THR A 584 19.46 47.40 3.28
N TYR A 585 18.90 46.81 2.24
CA TYR A 585 19.05 47.29 0.87
C TYR A 585 18.13 48.50 0.63
N ALA A 586 18.66 49.57 0.04
CA ALA A 586 17.90 50.78 -0.30
C ALA A 586 17.14 50.64 -1.62
N VAL A 587 17.68 49.86 -2.56
CA VAL A 587 17.11 49.55 -3.87
C VAL A 587 17.34 48.06 -4.15
N TRP A 588 16.63 47.53 -5.13
CA TRP A 588 16.81 46.14 -5.55
C TRP A 588 17.12 46.07 -7.04
N THR A 589 18.39 45.94 -7.37
CA THR A 589 18.89 45.75 -8.74
C THR A 589 19.65 44.44 -8.86
N TYR A 590 20.13 44.13 -10.06
CA TYR A 590 20.97 42.96 -10.29
C TYR A 590 22.24 42.96 -9.43
N ALA A 591 22.79 44.12 -9.08
CA ALA A 591 23.97 44.21 -8.22
C ALA A 591 23.68 43.70 -6.79
N GLU A 592 22.57 44.13 -6.17
CA GLU A 592 22.15 43.67 -4.85
C GLU A 592 21.77 42.18 -4.86
N GLN A 593 21.14 41.70 -5.94
CA GLN A 593 20.87 40.28 -6.11
C GLN A 593 22.16 39.44 -6.12
N VAL A 594 23.20 39.89 -6.84
CA VAL A 594 24.50 39.20 -6.91
C VAL A 594 25.20 39.20 -5.53
N ASP A 595 25.20 40.33 -4.83
CA ASP A 595 25.72 40.43 -3.45
C ASP A 595 25.02 39.43 -2.52
N ARG A 596 23.68 39.44 -2.51
CA ARG A 596 22.87 38.53 -1.70
C ARG A 596 23.13 37.06 -2.06
N THR A 597 23.22 36.75 -3.35
CA THR A 597 23.55 35.39 -3.83
C THR A 597 24.89 34.92 -3.29
N ASN A 598 25.91 35.77 -3.35
CA ASN A 598 27.25 35.42 -2.90
C ASN A 598 27.32 35.17 -1.39
N ARG A 599 26.58 35.95 -0.60
CA ARG A 599 26.47 35.79 0.85
C ARG A 599 25.64 34.57 1.23
N LEU A 600 24.52 34.29 0.54
CA LEU A 600 23.75 33.06 0.73
C LEU A 600 24.61 31.81 0.49
N LYS A 601 25.42 31.83 -0.57
CA LYS A 601 26.35 30.75 -0.87
C LYS A 601 27.44 30.58 0.19
N ASP A 602 27.97 31.68 0.75
CA ASP A 602 28.95 31.60 1.85
C ASP A 602 28.32 31.03 3.13
N MET A 603 27.10 31.46 3.46
CA MET A 603 26.30 30.88 4.54
C MET A 603 26.12 29.37 4.34
N ALA A 604 25.75 28.96 3.13
CA ALA A 604 25.52 27.56 2.81
C ALA A 604 26.75 26.70 3.11
N CYS A 605 27.94 27.10 2.64
CA CYS A 605 29.17 26.34 2.86
C CYS A 605 29.51 26.19 4.36
N LYS A 606 29.10 27.13 5.20
CA LYS A 606 29.33 27.10 6.65
C LYS A 606 28.26 26.35 7.44
N ILE A 607 27.03 26.30 6.94
CA ILE A 607 25.89 25.67 7.65
C ILE A 607 25.79 24.18 7.30
N PHE A 608 25.90 23.83 6.03
CA PHE A 608 25.70 22.46 5.55
C PHE A 608 27.02 21.67 5.63
N ILE A 609 27.50 21.47 6.85
CA ILE A 609 28.67 20.66 7.20
C ILE A 609 28.32 19.78 8.39
N ILE A 610 28.89 18.57 8.45
CA ILE A 610 28.69 17.59 9.53
C ILE A 610 29.97 17.21 10.28
#